data_AF-A0A6P1A4G7-F1
#
_entry.id   AF-A0A6P1A4G7-F1
#
_cell.length_a   1.000
_cell.length_b   1.000
_cell.length_c   1.000
_cell.angle_alpha   90.00
_cell.angle_beta   90.00
_cell.angle_gamma   90.00
#
_symmetry.space_group_name_H-M   'P 1'
#
loop_
_entity.id
_entity.type
_entity.pdbx_description
1 polymer ?
#
loop_
_entity_poly.entity_id
_entity_poly.type
_entity_poly.pdbx_seq_one_letter_code
_entity_poly.pdbx_strand_id
1 'polypeptide(L)'
;LSDVFFEELGIRSPDVHLDVGSGSHAEQTAAVMVGFEQVIEADRPDAVVVVGDVNSTLACGVVAAKAGVLVAHVEAGLRSRDWFPWRI
;
A
#
# COMPACT_ATOMS: atom_id res chain seq x y z
N LEU A 1 17.06 -9.44 0.30
CA LEU A 1 17.47 -8.24 1.08
C LEU A 1 16.47 -7.94 2.20
N SER A 2 15.15 -8.09 1.96
CA SER A 2 14.12 -7.86 2.99
C SER A 2 14.19 -8.84 4.17
N ASP A 3 14.51 -10.12 3.92
CA ASP A 3 14.39 -11.18 4.94
C ASP A 3 15.30 -10.97 6.16
N VAL A 4 16.50 -10.41 5.94
CA VAL A 4 17.45 -10.08 7.02
C VAL A 4 16.86 -9.02 7.95
N PHE A 5 16.19 -7.99 7.41
CA PHE A 5 15.55 -6.97 8.24
C PHE A 5 14.35 -7.52 9.02
N PHE A 6 13.60 -8.46 8.45
CA PHE A 6 12.50 -9.10 9.15
C PHE A 6 13.01 -9.94 10.33
N GLU A 7 14.10 -10.70 10.12
CA GLU A 7 14.73 -11.50 11.16
C GLU A 7 15.33 -10.62 12.28
N GLU A 8 16.14 -9.62 11.92
CA GLU A 8 16.80 -8.75 12.90
C GLU A 8 15.82 -7.92 13.73
N LEU A 9 14.71 -7.48 13.14
CA LEU A 9 13.68 -6.70 13.83
C LEU A 9 12.60 -7.57 14.50
N GLY A 10 12.69 -8.90 14.37
CA GLY A 10 11.69 -9.84 14.89
C GLY A 10 10.30 -9.66 14.26
N ILE A 11 10.25 -9.17 13.02
CA ILE A 11 9.01 -8.96 12.27
C ILE A 11 8.60 -10.30 11.66
N ARG A 12 7.37 -10.72 11.92
CA ARG A 12 6.79 -11.93 11.31
C ARG A 12 6.68 -11.78 9.79
N SER A 13 6.75 -12.90 9.08
CA SER A 13 6.45 -12.94 7.65
C SER A 13 5.01 -12.49 7.38
N PRO A 14 4.75 -11.83 6.22
CA PRO A 14 3.40 -11.44 5.84
C PRO A 14 2.52 -12.66 5.55
N ASP A 15 1.23 -12.55 5.83
CA ASP A 15 0.26 -13.63 5.51
C ASP A 15 0.03 -13.73 3.99
N VAL A 16 0.10 -12.61 3.29
CA VAL A 16 -0.09 -12.52 1.84
C VAL A 16 1.04 -11.70 1.22
N HIS A 17 1.65 -12.25 0.16
CA HIS A 17 2.60 -11.56 -0.70
C HIS A 17 2.00 -11.43 -2.10
N LEU A 18 1.79 -10.20 -2.58
CA LEU A 18 1.13 -9.95 -3.88
C LEU A 18 2.07 -10.12 -5.09
N ASP A 19 3.36 -10.39 -4.86
CA ASP A 19 4.39 -10.62 -5.89
C ASP A 19 4.50 -9.48 -6.93
N VAL A 20 4.21 -8.24 -6.51
CA VAL A 20 4.31 -7.05 -7.37
C VAL A 20 5.76 -6.62 -7.49
N GLY A 21 6.30 -6.74 -8.70
CA GLY A 21 7.66 -6.31 -9.04
C GLY A 21 7.81 -4.81 -9.28
N SER A 22 9.03 -4.41 -9.67
CA SER A 22 9.34 -3.04 -10.07
C SER A 22 8.68 -2.66 -11.39
N GLY A 23 8.37 -1.38 -11.55
CA GLY A 23 7.82 -0.81 -12.78
C GLY A 23 7.61 0.68 -12.64
N SER A 24 6.95 1.29 -13.61
CA SER A 24 6.41 2.65 -13.45
C SER A 24 5.39 2.71 -12.30
N HIS A 25 5.13 3.93 -11.80
CA HIS A 25 4.08 4.16 -10.79
C HIS A 25 2.73 3.59 -11.23
N ALA A 26 2.38 3.72 -12.51
CA ALA A 26 1.12 3.21 -13.05
C ALA A 26 1.07 1.68 -13.02
N GLU A 27 2.13 1.01 -13.47
CA GLU A 27 2.20 -0.46 -13.51
C GLU A 27 2.11 -1.05 -12.10
N GLN A 28 2.90 -0.54 -11.15
CA GLN A 28 2.89 -1.02 -9.78
C GLN A 28 1.54 -0.77 -9.11
N THR A 29 0.97 0.43 -9.25
CA THR A 29 -0.32 0.77 -8.65
C THR A 29 -1.42 -0.14 -9.18
N ALA A 30 -1.48 -0.34 -10.51
CA ALA A 30 -2.47 -1.22 -11.12
C ALA A 30 -2.33 -2.68 -10.65
N ALA A 31 -1.09 -3.21 -10.60
CA ALA A 31 -0.84 -4.57 -10.15
C ALA A 31 -1.24 -4.77 -8.67
N VAL A 32 -0.93 -3.81 -7.79
CA VAL A 32 -1.36 -3.86 -6.38
C VAL A 32 -2.88 -3.82 -6.29
N MET A 33 -3.56 -2.95 -7.05
CA MET A 33 -5.03 -2.85 -7.01
C MET A 33 -5.69 -4.18 -7.39
N VAL A 34 -5.26 -4.80 -8.49
CA VAL A 34 -5.81 -6.09 -8.97
C VAL A 34 -5.54 -7.21 -7.96
N GLY A 35 -4.32 -7.31 -7.43
CA GLY A 35 -3.98 -8.34 -6.46
C GLY A 35 -4.69 -8.15 -5.11
N PHE A 36 -4.76 -6.91 -4.61
CA PHE A 36 -5.34 -6.60 -3.31
C PHE A 36 -6.87 -6.73 -3.29
N GLU A 37 -7.55 -6.46 -4.41
CA GLU A 37 -9.01 -6.67 -4.52
C GLU A 37 -9.38 -8.13 -4.20
N GLN A 38 -8.59 -9.09 -4.69
CA GLN A 38 -8.81 -10.51 -4.41
C GLN A 38 -8.65 -10.84 -2.91
N VAL A 39 -7.73 -10.16 -2.22
CA VAL A 39 -7.55 -10.32 -0.76
C VAL A 39 -8.77 -9.78 -0.01
N ILE A 40 -9.29 -8.61 -0.40
CA ILE A 40 -10.49 -8.02 0.21
C ILE A 40 -11.70 -8.94 0.04
N GLU A 41 -11.89 -9.53 -1.14
CA GLU A 41 -13.01 -10.44 -1.41
C GLU A 41 -12.93 -11.74 -0.61
N ALA A 42 -11.72 -12.27 -0.44
CA ALA A 42 -11.44 -13.49 0.31
C ALA A 42 -11.56 -13.29 1.83
N ASP A 43 -10.86 -12.30 2.38
CA ASP A 43 -10.72 -12.11 3.83
C ASP A 43 -11.86 -11.28 4.43
N ARG A 44 -12.52 -10.44 3.62
CA ARG A 44 -13.62 -9.54 4.02
C ARG A 44 -13.33 -8.78 5.33
N PRO A 45 -12.23 -8.01 5.39
CA PRO A 45 -11.85 -7.33 6.62
C PRO A 45 -12.85 -6.22 6.97
N ASP A 46 -13.04 -5.98 8.27
CA ASP A 46 -13.83 -4.83 8.75
C ASP A 46 -13.12 -3.48 8.51
N ALA A 47 -11.79 -3.50 8.46
CA ALA A 47 -10.97 -2.32 8.23
C ALA A 47 -9.65 -2.64 7.53
N VAL A 48 -9.12 -1.66 6.79
CA VAL A 48 -7.81 -1.66 6.15
C VAL A 48 -7.00 -0.49 6.68
N VAL A 49 -5.76 -0.77 7.11
CA VAL A 49 -4.80 0.24 7.55
C VAL A 49 -3.74 0.42 6.46
N VAL A 50 -3.56 1.65 6.00
CA VAL A 50 -2.49 2.04 5.07
C VAL A 50 -1.56 3.05 5.73
N VAL A 51 -0.28 3.07 5.33
CA VAL A 51 0.76 3.88 5.97
C VAL A 51 1.52 4.68 4.93
N GLY A 52 1.87 5.93 5.23
CA GLY A 52 2.72 6.76 4.39
C GLY A 52 2.06 7.17 3.07
N ASP A 53 2.85 7.36 2.02
CA ASP A 53 2.42 7.97 0.75
C ASP A 53 2.94 7.23 -0.50
N VAL A 54 3.25 5.94 -0.37
CA VAL A 54 3.75 5.11 -1.48
C VAL A 54 2.63 4.59 -2.39
N ASN A 55 3.00 4.01 -3.55
CA ASN A 55 2.05 3.48 -4.54
C ASN A 55 0.99 2.53 -3.94
N SER A 56 1.41 1.65 -3.02
CA SER A 56 0.52 0.70 -2.36
C SER A 56 -0.51 1.38 -1.45
N THR A 57 -0.16 2.50 -0.80
CA THR A 57 -1.10 3.28 0.02
C THR A 57 -2.25 3.80 -0.82
N LEU A 58 -1.94 4.37 -1.99
CA LEU A 58 -2.97 4.82 -2.94
C LEU A 58 -3.81 3.65 -3.44
N ALA A 59 -3.16 2.58 -3.91
CA ALA A 59 -3.82 1.40 -4.47
C ALA A 59 -4.80 0.76 -3.47
N CYS A 60 -4.29 0.37 -2.29
CA CYS A 60 -5.09 -0.31 -1.27
C CYS A 60 -6.17 0.59 -0.70
N GLY A 61 -5.89 1.88 -0.49
CA GLY A 61 -6.86 2.85 -0.01
C GLY A 61 -8.06 3.01 -0.96
N VAL A 62 -7.80 3.08 -2.27
CA VAL A 62 -8.87 3.18 -3.29
C VAL A 62 -9.70 1.90 -3.34
N VAL A 63 -9.06 0.73 -3.39
CA VAL A 63 -9.76 -0.56 -3.46
C VAL A 63 -10.63 -0.77 -2.23
N ALA A 64 -10.08 -0.59 -1.03
CA ALA A 64 -10.82 -0.76 0.22
C ALA A 64 -12.02 0.20 0.32
N ALA A 65 -11.83 1.48 -0.02
CA ALA A 65 -12.91 2.46 -0.03
C ALA A 65 -14.02 2.09 -1.03
N LYS A 66 -13.68 1.55 -2.20
CA LYS A 66 -14.64 1.10 -3.22
C LYS A 66 -15.40 -0.16 -2.82
N ALA A 67 -14.74 -1.05 -2.08
CA ALA A 67 -15.36 -2.24 -1.49
C ALA A 67 -16.25 -1.93 -0.27
N GLY A 68 -16.29 -0.67 0.19
CA GLY A 68 -17.07 -0.26 1.36
C GLY A 68 -16.42 -0.64 2.70
N VAL A 69 -15.12 -0.93 2.71
CA VAL A 69 -14.36 -1.27 3.91
C VAL A 69 -13.81 0.01 4.56
N LEU A 70 -13.78 0.05 5.90
CA LEU A 70 -13.23 1.18 6.63
C LEU A 70 -11.74 1.36 6.32
N VAL A 71 -11.29 2.58 5.99
CA VAL A 71 -9.88 2.87 5.73
C VAL A 71 -9.31 3.78 6.82
N ALA A 72 -8.23 3.32 7.46
CA ALA A 72 -7.43 4.12 8.38
C ALA A 72 -6.07 4.45 7.74
N HIS A 73 -5.75 5.74 7.63
CA HIS A 73 -4.50 6.21 7.02
C HIS A 73 -3.54 6.76 8.07
N VAL A 74 -2.47 6.01 8.33
CA VAL A 74 -1.37 6.39 9.22
C VAL A 74 -0.42 7.31 8.45
N GLU A 75 0.07 8.37 9.10
CA GLU A 75 0.85 9.47 8.49
C GLU A 75 0.06 10.34 7.51
N ALA A 76 -1.26 10.39 7.66
CA ALA A 76 -2.10 11.30 6.87
C ALA A 76 -1.78 12.78 7.12
N GLY A 77 -1.91 13.59 6.07
CA GLY A 77 -1.90 15.05 6.18
C GLY A 77 -0.53 15.72 6.06
N LEU A 78 0.56 14.97 5.82
CA LEU A 78 1.87 15.54 5.52
C LEU A 78 1.83 16.41 4.25
N ARG A 79 2.47 17.57 4.28
CA ARG A 79 2.51 18.52 3.16
C ARG A 79 3.90 19.13 3.04
N SER A 80 4.56 18.91 1.91
CA SER A 80 5.85 19.56 1.60
C SER A 80 5.68 21.06 1.29
N ARG A 81 4.51 21.45 0.77
CA ARG A 81 4.24 22.77 0.14
C ARG A 81 5.15 23.06 -1.07
N ASP A 82 5.79 22.03 -1.62
CA ASP A 82 6.50 22.15 -2.88
C ASP A 82 5.58 21.75 -4.04
N TRP A 83 5.22 22.74 -4.84
CA TRP A 83 4.36 22.59 -6.00
C TRP A 83 5.15 22.43 -7.31
N PHE A 84 6.47 22.62 -7.28
CA PHE A 84 7.34 22.65 -8.45
C PHE A 84 8.65 21.89 -8.19
N PRO A 85 8.65 20.55 -8.26
CA PRO A 85 9.81 19.72 -7.91
C PRO A 85 10.99 19.81 -8.91
N TRP A 86 10.88 20.61 -9.99
CA TRP A 86 11.87 20.72 -11.06
C TRP A 86 12.62 22.06 -11.13
N ARG A 87 12.48 22.92 -10.11
CA ARG A 87 13.27 24.15 -9.98
C ARG A 87 14.32 24.00 -8.89
N ILE A 88 15.46 23.43 -9.27
CA ILE A 88 16.75 23.60 -8.60
C ILE A 88 17.66 24.38 -9.55
#